data_AF-A0ABD4Z5J7-F1
#
_entry.id   AF-A0ABD4Z5J7-F1
#
_cell.length_a   1.000
_cell.length_b   1.000
_cell.length_c   1.000
_cell.angle_alpha   90.00
_cell.angle_beta   90.00
_cell.angle_gamma   90.00
#
_symmetry.space_group_name_H-M   'P 1'
#
loop_
_entity.id
_entity.type
_entity.pdbx_description
1 polymer ?
#
loop_
_entity_poly.entity_id
_entity_poly.type
_entity_poly.pdbx_seq_one_letter_code
_entity_poly.pdbx_strand_id
1 'polypeptide(L)'
;MLPSLDTEWKDSPSLPPRIFILEVRHEDRPDSSPSDWLLVERQEQVDCLTDGSPAEARIRISFRKLNSTGARGPSECGFFDGRYSKGLGEQADMVSLTGGAIMMPYPMRGKGIGTFFMNEIVKWAKQWPDAEVRRISLSPVDGSSENKDRRNRFYEQFGLRFSYSDPDLRGGVSKPMLVSGLHPVDALKGHIQILTVSDFIGTLIRETEALRRQVADQSSRVVRIQGLVDQATKKPLRWAVRLLWARISVWVSPIALLLGVGYAVYKWLSQP
;
A
#
# COMPACT_ATOMS: atom_id res chain seq x y z
N MET A 1 10.44 -20.47 6.19
CA MET A 1 10.12 -19.13 6.74
C MET A 1 11.38 -18.31 6.68
N LEU A 2 11.32 -17.14 6.05
CA LEU A 2 12.46 -16.23 6.00
C LEU A 2 12.38 -15.33 7.23
N PRO A 3 13.37 -15.38 8.14
CA PRO A 3 13.19 -14.82 9.46
C PRO A 3 12.92 -13.31 9.47
N SER A 4 13.51 -12.60 8.51
CA SER A 4 13.34 -11.15 8.32
C SER A 4 12.00 -10.76 7.70
N LEU A 5 11.22 -11.70 7.16
CA LEU A 5 9.97 -11.45 6.45
C LEU A 5 8.75 -12.02 7.18
N ASP A 6 8.89 -13.13 7.92
CA ASP A 6 7.72 -13.94 8.33
C ASP A 6 7.55 -14.16 9.85
N THR A 7 8.59 -14.02 10.68
CA THR A 7 8.63 -14.74 11.98
C THR A 7 7.83 -14.13 13.12
N GLU A 8 7.55 -12.83 13.13
CA GLU A 8 7.02 -12.17 14.33
C GLU A 8 5.51 -11.86 14.26
N TRP A 9 4.95 -11.76 13.05
CA TRP A 9 3.54 -11.39 12.86
C TRP A 9 2.56 -12.51 13.24
N LYS A 10 2.93 -13.78 13.00
CA LYS A 10 2.03 -14.92 13.24
C LYS A 10 1.88 -15.24 14.73
N ASP A 11 2.90 -14.96 15.54
CA ASP A 11 2.95 -15.33 16.96
C ASP A 11 2.58 -14.15 17.89
N SER A 12 2.57 -12.91 17.38
CA SER A 12 2.05 -11.74 18.09
C SER A 12 1.40 -10.77 17.10
N PRO A 13 0.06 -10.80 16.94
CA PRO A 13 -0.65 -9.97 15.97
C PRO A 13 -0.56 -8.46 16.23
N SER A 14 0.12 -8.05 17.30
CA SER A 14 0.27 -6.67 17.72
C SER A 14 1.42 -5.91 17.05
N LEU A 15 2.41 -6.61 16.45
CA LEU A 15 3.62 -5.96 15.91
C LEU A 15 3.92 -6.37 14.47
N PRO A 16 4.05 -5.42 13.52
CA PRO A 16 4.36 -5.71 12.12
C PRO A 16 5.69 -6.47 11.98
N PRO A 17 5.85 -7.31 10.94
CA PRO A 17 7.11 -8.01 10.71
C PRO A 17 8.25 -7.00 10.48
N ARG A 18 9.49 -7.45 10.66
CA ARG A 18 10.68 -6.60 10.50
C ARG A 18 10.71 -5.84 9.16
N ILE A 19 10.37 -6.50 8.06
CA ILE A 19 10.29 -5.89 6.74
C ILE A 19 8.88 -6.11 6.17
N PHE A 20 8.23 -5.04 5.75
CA PHE A 20 6.88 -5.08 5.19
C PHE A 20 6.67 -4.04 4.09
N ILE A 21 5.57 -4.21 3.36
CA ILE A 21 5.10 -3.23 2.39
C ILE A 21 3.96 -2.45 3.01
N LEU A 22 4.05 -1.12 2.98
CA LEU A 22 2.95 -0.23 3.31
C LEU A 22 2.25 0.17 2.01
N GLU A 23 1.02 -0.29 1.85
CA GLU A 23 0.13 0.13 0.77
C GLU A 23 -0.64 1.37 1.21
N VAL A 24 -0.55 2.44 0.42
CA VAL A 24 -1.21 3.71 0.67
C VAL A 24 -2.25 3.92 -0.42
N ARG A 25 -3.50 4.16 -0.01
CA ARG A 25 -4.65 4.45 -0.87
C ARG A 25 -5.13 5.87 -0.64
N HIS A 26 -5.95 6.37 -1.56
CA HIS A 26 -6.58 7.67 -1.39
C HIS A 26 -7.62 7.64 -0.26
N GLU A 27 -7.58 8.64 0.62
CA GLU A 27 -8.49 8.76 1.76
C GLU A 27 -9.97 8.82 1.31
N ASP A 28 -10.25 9.56 0.23
CA ASP A 28 -11.60 9.71 -0.33
C ASP A 28 -12.09 8.49 -1.12
N ARG A 29 -11.17 7.57 -1.49
CA ARG A 29 -11.46 6.40 -2.33
C ARG A 29 -10.64 5.18 -1.87
N PRO A 30 -10.97 4.58 -0.72
CA PRO A 30 -10.23 3.44 -0.19
C PRO A 30 -10.31 2.20 -1.10
N ASP A 31 -11.29 2.11 -1.99
CA ASP A 31 -11.43 1.01 -2.96
C ASP A 31 -10.70 1.25 -4.29
N SER A 32 -10.06 2.43 -4.48
CA SER A 32 -9.29 2.68 -5.70
C SER A 32 -7.94 1.97 -5.69
N SER A 33 -7.31 1.86 -6.87
CA SER A 33 -5.93 1.42 -6.99
C SER A 33 -5.01 2.16 -6.00
N PRO A 34 -4.04 1.48 -5.37
CA PRO A 34 -3.12 2.11 -4.44
C PRO A 34 -2.38 3.29 -5.08
N SER A 35 -2.24 4.38 -4.34
CA SER A 35 -1.52 5.57 -4.79
C SER A 35 -0.01 5.37 -4.69
N ASP A 36 0.45 4.70 -3.63
CA ASP A 36 1.87 4.49 -3.37
C ASP A 36 2.11 3.17 -2.63
N TRP A 37 3.23 2.52 -2.93
CA TRP A 37 3.76 1.41 -2.13
C TRP A 37 5.08 1.82 -1.51
N LEU A 38 5.28 1.46 -0.25
CA LEU A 38 6.51 1.74 0.49
C LEU A 38 7.10 0.43 1.01
N LEU A 39 8.38 0.22 0.75
CA LEU A 39 9.15 -0.79 1.47
C LEU A 39 9.58 -0.20 2.81
N VAL A 40 9.24 -0.88 3.90
CA VAL A 40 9.51 -0.44 5.27
C VAL A 40 10.35 -1.49 5.99
N GLU A 41 11.38 -1.05 6.68
CA GLU A 41 12.14 -1.87 7.63
C GLU A 41 12.04 -1.25 9.02
N ARG A 42 11.62 -2.07 9.99
CA ARG A 42 11.55 -1.75 11.41
C ARG A 42 12.69 -2.48 12.12
N GLN A 43 13.56 -1.74 12.81
CA GLN A 43 14.67 -2.28 13.59
C GLN A 43 14.52 -1.83 15.04
N GLU A 44 14.62 -2.78 15.96
CA GLU A 44 14.74 -2.49 17.39
C GLU A 44 16.09 -2.97 17.91
N GLN A 45 16.70 -2.18 18.77
CA GLN A 45 17.92 -2.51 19.49
C GLN A 45 17.71 -2.18 20.96
N VAL A 46 18.09 -3.09 21.84
CA VAL A 46 18.02 -2.91 23.28
C VAL A 46 19.36 -3.31 23.86
N ASP A 47 20.02 -2.35 24.50
CA ASP A 47 21.23 -2.58 25.27
C ASP A 47 20.85 -2.68 26.74
N CYS A 48 21.14 -3.83 27.34
CA CYS A 48 20.83 -4.09 28.75
C CYS A 48 22.05 -3.85 29.65
N LEU A 49 21.78 -3.41 30.87
CA LEU A 49 22.74 -3.40 31.97
C LEU A 49 23.04 -4.85 32.43
N THR A 50 24.02 -4.99 33.31
CA THR A 50 24.41 -6.27 33.93
C THR A 50 23.28 -6.93 34.74
N ASP A 51 22.31 -6.14 35.21
CA ASP A 51 21.11 -6.61 35.93
C ASP A 51 19.96 -7.03 34.99
N GLY A 52 20.14 -6.91 33.66
CA GLY A 52 19.13 -7.21 32.66
C GLY A 52 18.14 -6.07 32.39
N SER A 53 18.21 -4.95 33.12
CA SER A 53 17.39 -3.76 32.86
C SER A 53 17.85 -3.07 31.57
N PRO A 54 16.94 -2.50 30.75
CA PRO A 54 17.34 -1.75 29.56
C PRO A 54 18.12 -0.48 29.99
N ALA A 55 19.37 -0.37 29.54
CA ALA A 55 20.19 0.84 29.67
C ALA A 55 19.79 1.85 28.58
N GLU A 56 19.70 1.35 27.36
CA GLU A 56 19.35 2.10 26.16
C GLU A 56 18.49 1.22 25.27
N ALA A 57 17.49 1.84 24.64
CA ALA A 57 16.74 1.16 23.59
C ALA A 57 16.49 2.10 22.44
N ARG A 58 16.48 1.57 21.22
CA ARG A 58 16.28 2.33 19.99
C ARG A 58 15.31 1.59 19.09
N ILE A 59 14.38 2.34 18.51
CA ILE A 59 13.59 1.92 17.37
C ILE A 59 13.95 2.79 16.17
N ARG A 60 14.13 2.16 15.01
CA ARG A 60 14.32 2.83 13.73
C ARG A 60 13.36 2.24 12.71
N ILE A 61 12.56 3.09 12.10
CA ILE A 61 11.67 2.72 10.99
C ILE A 61 12.18 3.42 9.75
N SER A 62 12.86 2.68 8.88
CA SER A 62 13.36 3.14 7.59
C SER A 62 12.34 2.83 6.51
N PHE A 63 12.13 3.75 5.58
CA PHE A 63 11.19 3.55 4.48
C PHE A 63 11.75 4.03 3.14
N ARG A 64 11.26 3.41 2.07
CA ARG A 64 11.55 3.80 0.69
C ARG A 64 10.32 3.59 -0.17
N LYS A 65 9.95 4.59 -0.96
CA LYS A 65 8.88 4.46 -1.96
C LYS A 65 9.29 3.54 -3.10
N LEU A 66 8.40 2.66 -3.50
CA LEU A 66 8.54 1.79 -4.66
C LEU A 66 7.94 2.51 -5.88
N ASN A 67 8.78 2.83 -6.87
CA ASN A 67 8.35 3.48 -8.10
C ASN A 67 7.93 2.43 -9.14
N SER A 68 6.73 2.57 -9.68
CA SER A 68 6.19 1.69 -10.74
C SER A 68 6.94 1.83 -12.08
N THR A 69 7.57 2.97 -12.32
CA THR A 69 8.19 3.29 -13.62
C THR A 69 9.62 2.82 -13.77
N GLY A 70 10.21 2.17 -12.75
CA GLY A 70 11.62 1.72 -12.79
C GLY A 70 12.65 2.85 -12.91
N ALA A 71 12.20 4.11 -12.97
CA ALA A 71 13.04 5.27 -13.11
C ALA A 71 13.81 5.51 -11.82
N ARG A 72 15.14 5.61 -11.92
CA ARG A 72 16.03 6.11 -10.87
C ARG A 72 15.83 7.62 -10.71
N GLY A 73 14.67 8.01 -10.17
CA GLY A 73 14.51 9.34 -9.55
C GLY A 73 15.29 9.39 -8.23
N PRO A 74 15.44 10.59 -7.62
CA PRO A 74 15.92 10.67 -6.25
C PRO A 74 15.06 9.74 -5.37
N SER A 75 15.73 8.90 -4.57
CA SER A 75 15.03 7.95 -3.73
C SER A 75 14.17 8.72 -2.73
N GLU A 76 12.84 8.62 -2.84
CA GLU A 76 11.91 9.08 -1.81
C GLU A 76 12.03 8.11 -0.63
N CYS A 77 13.05 8.34 0.21
CA CYS A 77 13.32 7.58 1.42
C CYS A 77 13.42 8.52 2.63
N GLY A 78 13.32 7.91 3.80
CA GLY A 78 13.47 8.59 5.07
C GLY A 78 13.47 7.57 6.20
N PHE A 79 13.53 8.09 7.43
CA PHE A 79 13.44 7.26 8.61
C PHE A 79 12.78 8.02 9.76
N PHE A 80 12.25 7.26 10.70
CA PHE A 80 11.76 7.72 11.99
C PHE A 80 12.55 6.99 13.07
N ASP A 81 13.03 7.73 14.06
CA ASP A 81 13.84 7.19 15.15
C ASP A 81 13.19 7.51 16.50
N GLY A 82 13.10 6.49 17.35
CA GLY A 82 12.80 6.60 18.76
C GLY A 82 13.98 6.13 19.61
N ARG A 83 14.21 6.76 20.76
CA ARG A 83 15.29 6.38 21.68
C ARG A 83 14.83 6.49 23.13
N TYR A 84 15.07 5.45 23.90
CA TYR A 84 14.95 5.39 25.34
C TYR A 84 16.36 5.39 25.93
N SER A 85 16.56 6.13 27.01
CA SER A 85 17.79 6.12 27.80
C SER A 85 17.43 6.12 29.27
N LYS A 86 17.98 5.17 30.01
CA LYS A 86 17.87 5.13 31.47
C LYS A 86 18.56 6.35 32.07
N GLY A 87 17.91 7.00 33.04
CA GLY A 87 18.47 8.12 33.77
C GLY A 87 19.66 7.67 34.64
N LEU A 88 20.61 8.58 34.86
CA LEU A 88 21.73 8.35 35.76
C LEU A 88 21.49 9.08 37.10
N GLY A 89 21.61 8.35 38.20
CA GLY A 89 21.41 8.90 39.54
C GLY A 89 19.97 9.33 39.79
N GLU A 90 19.76 10.63 40.07
CA GLU A 90 18.44 11.23 40.31
C GLU A 90 17.71 11.67 39.03
N GLN A 91 18.34 11.51 37.85
CA GLN A 91 17.70 11.85 36.58
C GLN A 91 16.62 10.82 36.23
N ALA A 92 15.47 11.30 35.77
CA ALA A 92 14.41 10.45 35.25
C ALA A 92 14.84 9.78 33.94
N ASP A 93 14.28 8.60 33.69
CA ASP A 93 14.37 7.93 32.39
C ASP A 93 13.75 8.82 31.30
N MET A 94 14.28 8.74 30.09
CA MET A 94 13.90 9.66 29.02
C MET A 94 13.64 8.92 27.71
N VAL A 95 12.54 9.28 27.05
CA VAL A 95 12.18 8.82 25.70
C VAL A 95 12.14 9.97 24.71
N SER A 96 12.90 9.87 23.62
CA SER A 96 12.82 10.72 22.44
C SER A 96 11.96 10.04 21.37
N LEU A 97 10.95 10.74 20.87
CA LEU A 97 10.04 10.23 19.84
C LEU A 97 10.48 10.53 18.40
N THR A 98 11.48 11.40 18.21
CA THR A 98 11.83 11.92 16.87
C THR A 98 13.31 11.78 16.53
N GLY A 99 14.15 11.32 17.46
CA GLY A 99 15.60 11.23 17.26
C GLY A 99 16.30 12.56 16.92
N GLY A 100 15.60 13.70 17.04
CA GLY A 100 16.05 15.02 16.62
C GLY A 100 15.08 15.71 15.67
N ALA A 101 15.02 15.26 14.40
CA ALA A 101 14.20 15.88 13.37
C ALA A 101 13.47 14.83 12.52
N ILE A 102 12.20 15.10 12.23
CA ILE A 102 11.40 14.30 11.29
C ILE A 102 11.42 14.98 9.93
N MET A 103 11.97 14.29 8.93
CA MET A 103 11.95 14.75 7.54
C MET A 103 11.12 13.79 6.69
N MET A 104 10.03 14.30 6.12
CA MET A 104 9.19 13.56 5.17
C MET A 104 9.34 14.17 3.77
N PRO A 105 9.61 13.37 2.72
CA PRO A 105 9.60 13.84 1.34
C PRO A 105 8.26 14.48 0.98
N TYR A 106 8.29 15.60 0.24
CA TYR A 106 7.08 16.37 -0.11
C TYR A 106 5.95 15.51 -0.73
N PRO A 107 6.22 14.60 -1.68
CA PRO A 107 5.17 13.76 -2.30
C PRO A 107 4.49 12.77 -1.36
N MET A 108 5.04 12.57 -0.15
CA MET A 108 4.52 11.65 0.86
C MET A 108 3.78 12.39 2.00
N ARG A 109 3.87 13.71 2.05
CA ARG A 109 3.20 14.51 3.09
C ARG A 109 1.69 14.49 2.88
N GLY A 110 0.93 14.49 3.98
CA GLY A 110 -0.53 14.51 3.94
C GLY A 110 -1.21 13.16 3.65
N LYS A 111 -0.46 12.08 3.46
CA LYS A 111 -1.01 10.73 3.17
C LYS A 111 -1.11 9.81 4.39
N GLY A 112 -1.12 10.37 5.61
CA GLY A 112 -1.15 9.58 6.86
C GLY A 112 0.14 8.82 7.22
N ILE A 113 1.07 8.61 6.28
CA ILE A 113 2.31 7.81 6.45
C ILE A 113 3.14 8.23 7.68
N GLY A 114 3.36 9.54 7.87
CA GLY A 114 4.10 10.02 9.04
C GLY A 114 3.39 9.73 10.35
N THR A 115 2.05 9.80 10.37
CA THR A 115 1.24 9.46 11.56
C THR A 115 1.34 7.97 11.85
N PHE A 116 1.32 7.12 10.83
CA PHE A 116 1.54 5.68 10.97
C PHE A 116 2.91 5.38 11.62
N PHE A 117 4.01 5.90 11.09
CA PHE A 117 5.34 5.63 11.67
C PHE A 117 5.52 6.20 13.08
N MET A 118 5.01 7.40 13.33
CA MET A 118 5.04 7.99 14.67
C MET A 118 4.22 7.18 15.66
N ASN A 119 3.08 6.64 15.24
CA ASN A 119 2.24 5.77 16.08
C ASN A 119 2.98 4.50 16.49
N GLU A 120 3.74 3.89 15.58
CA GLU A 120 4.58 2.74 15.90
C GLU A 120 5.68 3.09 16.92
N ILE A 121 6.27 4.29 16.84
CA ILE A 121 7.20 4.79 17.86
C ILE A 121 6.49 5.02 19.20
N VAL A 122 5.28 5.58 19.19
CA VAL A 122 4.51 5.83 20.41
C VAL A 122 4.11 4.52 21.09
N LYS A 123 3.68 3.51 20.33
CA LYS A 123 3.42 2.16 20.85
C LYS A 123 4.68 1.54 21.45
N TRP A 124 5.81 1.66 20.76
CA TRP A 124 7.10 1.19 21.26
C TRP A 124 7.52 1.90 22.55
N ALA A 125 7.38 3.23 22.61
CA ALA A 125 7.72 4.05 23.76
C ALA A 125 6.94 3.67 25.02
N LYS A 126 5.68 3.24 24.85
CA LYS A 126 4.78 2.86 25.95
C LYS A 126 5.25 1.68 26.81
N GLN A 127 6.32 1.00 26.43
CA GLN A 127 7.01 0.04 27.29
C GLN A 127 7.61 0.68 28.56
N TRP A 128 7.87 1.99 28.54
CA TRP A 128 8.40 2.76 29.67
C TRP A 128 7.44 3.89 30.08
N PRO A 129 6.29 3.58 30.71
CA PRO A 129 5.22 4.56 30.98
C PRO A 129 5.65 5.71 31.91
N ASP A 130 6.61 5.45 32.79
CA ASP A 130 7.12 6.39 33.80
C ASP A 130 8.27 7.27 33.28
N ALA A 131 8.78 7.01 32.07
CA ALA A 131 9.82 7.83 31.48
C ALA A 131 9.27 9.19 31.02
N GLU A 132 10.11 10.22 31.11
CA GLU A 132 9.81 11.55 30.58
C GLU A 132 9.95 11.57 29.06
N VAL A 133 8.99 12.20 28.38
CA VAL A 133 9.11 12.47 26.95
C VAL A 133 10.05 13.65 26.75
N ARG A 134 11.15 13.42 26.03
CA ARG A 134 12.09 14.47 25.62
C ARG A 134 11.34 15.59 24.90
N ARG A 135 11.57 16.82 25.35
CA ARG A 135 10.92 18.00 24.80
C ARG A 135 11.18 18.15 23.30
N ILE A 136 10.11 18.38 22.55
CA ILE A 136 10.13 18.62 21.10
C ILE A 136 10.09 20.12 20.87
N SER A 137 11.05 20.63 20.11
CA SER A 137 11.10 22.04 19.71
C SER A 137 10.57 22.20 18.29
N LEU A 138 9.61 23.09 18.12
CA LEU A 138 9.09 23.52 16.83
C LEU A 138 9.82 24.78 16.39
N SER A 139 10.51 24.70 15.25
CA SER A 139 11.17 25.86 14.65
C SER A 139 10.15 26.74 13.90
N PRO A 140 10.17 28.07 14.08
CA PRO A 140 9.38 28.99 13.26
C PRO A 140 9.71 28.90 11.76
N VAL A 141 10.95 28.56 11.41
CA VAL A 141 11.42 28.44 10.02
C VAL A 141 10.68 27.31 9.30
N ASP A 142 10.41 26.21 10.00
CA ASP A 142 9.66 25.07 9.47
C ASP A 142 8.13 25.29 9.52
N GLY A 143 7.68 26.36 10.19
CA GLY A 143 6.27 26.70 10.42
C GLY A 143 5.72 27.71 9.43
N SER A 144 5.89 27.49 8.12
CA SER A 144 5.19 28.31 7.11
C SER A 144 3.67 28.23 7.30
N SER A 145 2.93 29.24 6.84
CA SER A 145 1.47 29.32 7.01
C SER A 145 0.73 28.06 6.53
N GLU A 146 1.21 27.42 5.47
CA GLU A 146 0.65 26.19 4.91
C GLU A 146 1.03 24.92 5.71
N ASN A 147 2.24 24.86 6.29
CA ASN A 147 2.73 23.65 6.97
C ASN A 147 2.36 23.60 8.46
N LYS A 148 2.20 24.77 9.09
CA LYS A 148 2.06 24.91 10.54
C LYS A 148 0.93 24.06 11.11
N ASP A 149 -0.29 24.23 10.61
CA ASP A 149 -1.47 23.57 11.18
C ASP A 149 -1.37 22.05 11.07
N ARG A 150 -0.87 21.56 9.93
CA ARG A 150 -0.61 20.12 9.72
C ARG A 150 0.45 19.60 10.68
N ARG A 151 1.58 20.31 10.84
CA ARG A 151 2.69 19.93 11.73
C ARG A 151 2.26 19.94 13.19
N ASN A 152 1.55 20.96 13.63
CA ASN A 152 1.10 21.08 15.02
C ASN A 152 0.09 19.96 15.34
N ARG A 153 -0.92 19.77 14.48
CA ARG A 153 -1.88 18.67 14.59
C ARG A 153 -1.22 17.29 14.62
N PHE A 154 -0.14 17.13 13.83
CA PHE A 154 0.62 15.88 13.78
C PHE A 154 1.18 15.46 15.14
N TYR A 155 1.64 16.41 15.97
CA TYR A 155 2.11 16.11 17.33
C TYR A 155 0.96 16.07 18.34
N GLU A 156 0.02 17.01 18.25
CA GLU A 156 -1.08 17.15 19.22
C GLU A 156 -2.00 15.94 19.28
N GLN A 157 -2.21 15.24 18.16
CA GLN A 157 -3.00 14.00 18.14
C GLN A 157 -2.42 12.88 19.02
N PHE A 158 -1.12 12.92 19.35
CA PHE A 158 -0.48 11.97 20.26
C PHE A 158 -0.52 12.42 21.73
N GLY A 159 -1.20 13.52 22.05
CA GLY A 159 -1.31 14.09 23.40
C GLY A 159 -0.26 15.15 23.75
N LEU A 160 0.69 15.43 22.85
CA LEU A 160 1.69 16.47 23.04
C LEU A 160 1.03 17.86 23.05
N ARG A 161 1.41 18.70 24.01
CA ARG A 161 0.97 20.10 24.09
C ARG A 161 2.16 21.03 23.99
N PHE A 162 2.02 22.14 23.29
CA PHE A 162 3.10 23.09 23.08
C PHE A 162 2.87 24.39 23.85
N SER A 163 3.96 24.93 24.39
CA SER A 163 4.05 26.33 24.80
C SER A 163 4.61 27.11 23.61
N TYR A 164 3.71 27.74 22.85
CA TYR A 164 4.08 28.50 21.66
C TYR A 164 4.78 29.81 22.01
N SER A 165 5.81 30.15 21.24
CA SER A 165 6.60 31.38 21.42
C SER A 165 6.01 32.60 20.71
N ASP A 166 5.10 32.36 19.76
CA ASP A 166 4.50 33.40 18.94
C ASP A 166 2.98 33.21 18.81
N PRO A 167 2.20 34.30 18.65
CA PRO A 167 0.74 34.22 18.45
C PRO A 167 0.34 33.41 17.22
N ASP A 168 1.21 33.37 16.21
CA ASP A 168 0.96 32.63 14.98
C ASP A 168 1.19 31.12 15.15
N LEU A 169 1.62 30.64 16.32
CA LEU A 169 1.87 29.23 16.66
C LEU A 169 2.94 28.54 15.79
N ARG A 170 3.89 29.30 15.25
CA ARG A 170 4.93 28.82 14.32
C ARG A 170 6.10 28.17 15.04
N GLY A 171 6.45 28.64 16.22
CA GLY A 171 7.49 28.06 17.07
C GLY A 171 7.01 27.80 18.49
N GLY A 172 7.70 26.91 19.18
CA GLY A 172 7.38 26.55 20.56
C GLY A 172 8.11 25.32 21.03
N VAL A 173 7.92 25.00 22.31
CA VAL A 173 8.50 23.79 22.90
C VAL A 173 7.39 22.98 23.56
N SER A 174 7.43 21.66 23.41
CA SER A 174 6.45 20.80 24.07
C SER A 174 6.57 20.92 25.59
N LYS A 175 5.41 20.89 26.26
CA LYS A 175 5.35 20.85 27.72
C LYS A 175 5.92 19.51 28.23
N PRO A 176 6.52 19.48 29.43
CA PRO A 176 6.93 18.25 30.06
C PRO A 176 5.73 17.30 30.20
N MET A 177 5.95 16.02 29.91
CA MET A 177 4.95 14.96 30.10
C MET A 177 5.64 13.60 30.21
N LEU A 178 4.94 12.66 30.84
CA LEU A 178 5.33 11.25 30.86
C LEU A 178 4.82 10.52 29.62
N VAL A 179 5.46 9.40 29.29
CA VAL A 179 5.05 8.49 28.21
C VAL A 179 3.64 7.96 28.43
N SER A 180 3.24 7.71 29.68
CA SER A 180 1.88 7.30 30.04
C SER A 180 0.79 8.26 29.53
N GLY A 181 1.12 9.54 29.38
CA GLY A 181 0.24 10.57 28.81
C GLY A 181 0.12 10.55 27.29
N LEU A 182 0.88 9.71 26.57
CA LEU A 182 0.79 9.61 25.12
C LEU A 182 -0.46 8.83 24.68
N HIS A 183 -1.05 9.26 23.57
CA HIS A 183 -2.22 8.65 22.97
C HIS A 183 -1.85 8.01 21.63
N PRO A 184 -1.73 6.68 21.54
CA PRO A 184 -1.66 5.99 20.26
C PRO A 184 -2.89 6.36 19.43
N VAL A 185 -2.66 6.67 18.17
CA VAL A 185 -3.74 6.97 17.23
C VAL A 185 -4.05 5.69 16.49
N ASP A 186 -5.32 5.42 16.26
CA ASP A 186 -5.71 4.33 15.36
C ASP A 186 -5.39 4.76 13.91
N ALA A 187 -4.12 4.57 13.52
CA ALA A 187 -3.56 5.08 12.28
C ALA A 187 -4.06 4.30 11.04
N LEU A 188 -4.73 3.17 11.25
CA LEU A 188 -5.30 2.30 10.22
C LEU A 188 -6.70 2.77 9.81
N LYS A 189 -6.86 4.04 9.43
CA LYS A 189 -8.12 4.58 8.87
C LYS A 189 -8.41 4.07 7.45
N GLY A 190 -8.35 2.75 7.22
CA GLY A 190 -8.72 2.04 5.99
C GLY A 190 -7.85 2.29 4.74
N HIS A 191 -7.21 3.46 4.63
CA HIS A 191 -6.41 3.89 3.47
C HIS A 191 -4.92 3.51 3.57
N ILE A 192 -4.48 2.96 4.71
CA ILE A 192 -3.12 2.43 4.89
C ILE A 192 -3.26 0.95 5.25
N GLN A 193 -2.57 0.09 4.52
CA GLN A 193 -2.57 -1.35 4.77
C GLN A 193 -1.14 -1.88 4.85
N ILE A 194 -0.91 -2.80 5.77
CA ILE A 194 0.35 -3.51 5.92
C ILE A 194 0.23 -4.82 5.14
N LEU A 195 1.14 -5.04 4.19
CA LEU A 195 1.25 -6.26 3.41
C LEU A 195 2.59 -6.92 3.74
N THR A 196 2.59 -8.25 3.88
CA THR A 196 3.85 -8.98 3.94
C THR A 196 4.54 -8.90 2.58
N VAL A 197 5.88 -8.89 2.57
CA VAL A 197 6.65 -8.89 1.32
C VAL A 197 6.31 -10.12 0.47
N SER A 198 6.11 -11.27 1.12
CA SER A 198 5.72 -12.54 0.49
C SER A 198 4.36 -12.43 -0.22
N ASP A 199 3.34 -11.85 0.42
CA ASP A 199 2.01 -11.68 -0.17
C ASP A 199 2.05 -10.69 -1.34
N PHE A 200 2.81 -9.60 -1.19
CA PHE A 200 2.98 -8.60 -2.23
C PHE A 200 3.67 -9.18 -3.48
N ILE A 201 4.81 -9.87 -3.30
CA ILE A 201 5.53 -10.54 -4.39
C ILE A 201 4.66 -11.63 -5.02
N GLY A 202 3.96 -12.44 -4.21
CA GLY A 202 3.06 -13.47 -4.71
C GLY A 202 1.95 -12.90 -5.58
N THR A 203 1.42 -11.73 -5.23
CA THR A 203 0.41 -11.01 -6.04
C THR A 203 1.02 -10.51 -7.35
N LEU A 204 2.19 -9.87 -7.30
CA LEU A 204 2.90 -9.42 -8.51
C LEU A 204 3.23 -10.57 -9.48
N ILE A 205 3.66 -11.73 -8.97
CA ILE A 205 3.95 -12.91 -9.81
C ILE A 205 2.67 -13.37 -10.51
N ARG A 206 1.55 -13.51 -9.78
CA ARG A 206 0.27 -13.95 -10.37
C ARG A 206 -0.24 -12.97 -11.43
N GLU A 207 -0.17 -11.67 -11.17
CA GLU A 207 -0.61 -10.64 -12.12
C GLU A 207 0.27 -10.62 -13.37
N THR A 208 1.59 -10.70 -13.21
CA THR A 208 2.51 -10.74 -14.37
C THR A 208 2.31 -12.00 -15.21
N GLU A 209 2.07 -13.16 -14.60
CA GLU A 209 1.73 -14.39 -15.33
C GLU A 209 0.37 -14.31 -16.04
N ALA A 210 -0.63 -13.67 -15.43
CA ALA A 210 -1.93 -13.44 -16.06
C ALA A 210 -1.80 -12.51 -17.28
N LEU A 211 -1.08 -11.39 -17.14
CA LEU A 211 -0.81 -10.46 -18.24
C LEU A 211 -0.02 -11.13 -19.37
N ARG A 212 1.00 -11.92 -19.05
CA ARG A 212 1.77 -12.69 -20.06
C ARG A 212 0.87 -13.64 -20.84
N ARG A 213 -0.05 -14.35 -20.17
CA ARG A 213 -1.04 -15.21 -20.83
C ARG A 213 -1.98 -14.42 -21.73
N GLN A 214 -2.42 -13.24 -21.29
CA GLN A 214 -3.29 -12.38 -22.09
C GLN A 214 -2.59 -11.85 -23.35
N VAL A 215 -1.32 -11.44 -23.23
CA VAL A 215 -0.50 -11.01 -24.38
C VAL A 215 -0.29 -12.16 -25.37
N ALA A 216 -0.02 -13.37 -24.88
CA ALA A 216 0.12 -14.56 -25.72
C ALA A 216 -1.18 -14.88 -26.48
N ASP A 217 -2.33 -14.87 -25.79
CA ASP A 217 -3.64 -15.10 -26.42
C ASP A 217 -3.95 -14.06 -27.50
N GLN A 218 -3.75 -12.77 -27.19
CA GLN A 218 -3.95 -11.69 -28.16
C GLN A 218 -3.03 -11.83 -29.38
N SER A 219 -1.77 -12.22 -29.16
CA SER A 219 -0.82 -12.45 -30.26
C SER A 219 -1.26 -13.61 -31.16
N SER A 220 -1.70 -14.72 -30.58
CA SER A 220 -2.26 -15.85 -31.32
C SER A 220 -3.54 -15.47 -32.10
N ARG A 221 -4.40 -14.62 -31.52
CA ARG A 221 -5.60 -14.12 -32.20
C ARG A 221 -5.26 -13.23 -33.39
N VAL A 222 -4.26 -12.35 -33.27
CA VAL A 222 -3.78 -11.53 -34.38
C VAL A 222 -3.24 -12.40 -35.52
N VAL A 223 -2.37 -13.38 -35.21
CA VAL A 223 -1.84 -14.32 -36.21
C VAL A 223 -2.97 -15.10 -36.90
N ARG A 224 -3.97 -15.55 -36.14
CA ARG A 224 -5.14 -16.25 -36.69
C ARG A 224 -5.93 -15.37 -37.64
N ILE A 225 -6.22 -14.12 -37.25
CA ILE A 225 -6.95 -13.16 -38.09
C ILE A 225 -6.15 -12.83 -39.34
N GLN A 226 -4.85 -12.59 -39.21
CA GLN A 226 -3.98 -12.33 -40.35
C GLN A 226 -3.99 -13.51 -41.33
N GLY A 227 -3.90 -14.74 -40.84
CA GLY A 227 -4.01 -15.93 -41.69
C GLY A 227 -5.37 -16.05 -42.40
N LEU A 228 -6.47 -15.65 -41.74
CA LEU A 228 -7.80 -15.62 -42.37
C LEU A 228 -7.89 -14.53 -43.45
N VAL A 229 -7.32 -13.34 -43.21
CA VAL A 229 -7.24 -12.25 -44.19
C VAL A 229 -6.41 -12.71 -45.39
N ASP A 230 -5.23 -13.28 -45.17
CA ASP A 230 -4.36 -13.76 -46.26
C ASP A 230 -5.03 -14.84 -47.11
N GLN A 231 -5.78 -15.75 -46.48
CA GLN A 231 -6.57 -16.75 -47.20
C GLN A 231 -7.72 -16.12 -48.01
N ALA A 232 -8.39 -15.11 -47.45
CA ALA A 232 -9.44 -14.37 -48.16
C ALA A 232 -8.88 -13.62 -49.37
N THR A 233 -7.74 -12.94 -49.22
CA THR A 233 -7.06 -12.20 -50.28
C THR A 233 -6.56 -13.12 -51.40
N LYS A 234 -6.10 -14.34 -51.07
CA LYS A 234 -5.65 -15.33 -52.07
C LYS A 234 -6.79 -15.92 -52.91
N LYS A 235 -8.03 -15.98 -52.41
CA LYS A 235 -9.19 -16.57 -53.12
C LYS A 235 -10.49 -15.79 -52.85
N PRO A 236 -10.62 -14.54 -53.34
CA PRO A 236 -11.67 -13.62 -52.91
C PRO A 236 -13.08 -14.11 -53.23
N LEU A 237 -13.29 -14.65 -54.44
CA LEU A 237 -14.60 -15.17 -54.86
C LEU A 237 -15.05 -16.40 -54.04
N ARG A 238 -14.14 -17.36 -53.79
CA ARG A 238 -14.47 -18.56 -53.00
C ARG A 238 -14.76 -18.22 -51.54
N TRP A 239 -14.06 -17.23 -50.99
CA TRP A 239 -14.28 -16.76 -49.63
C TRP A 239 -15.64 -16.05 -49.48
N ALA A 240 -15.97 -15.14 -50.40
CA ALA A 240 -17.26 -14.45 -50.41
C ALA A 240 -18.44 -15.42 -50.52
N VAL A 241 -18.36 -16.42 -51.41
CA VAL A 241 -19.38 -17.47 -51.57
C VAL A 241 -19.55 -18.29 -50.29
N ARG A 242 -18.45 -18.65 -49.62
CA ARG A 242 -18.50 -19.44 -48.38
C ARG A 242 -19.12 -18.66 -47.21
N LEU A 243 -18.84 -17.35 -47.13
CA LEU A 243 -19.42 -16.45 -46.13
C LEU A 243 -20.94 -16.25 -46.36
N LEU A 244 -21.34 -16.06 -47.61
CA LEU A 244 -22.75 -16.01 -48.01
C LEU A 244 -23.45 -17.34 -47.69
N TRP A 245 -22.83 -18.48 -48.02
CA TRP A 245 -23.40 -19.80 -47.75
C TRP A 245 -23.57 -20.07 -46.25
N ALA A 246 -22.61 -19.71 -45.40
CA ALA A 246 -22.71 -19.86 -43.95
C ALA A 246 -23.81 -18.98 -43.33
N ARG A 247 -24.10 -17.82 -43.93
CA ARG A 247 -25.16 -16.92 -43.47
C ARG A 247 -26.55 -17.35 -43.95
N ILE A 248 -26.63 -17.92 -45.15
CA ILE A 248 -27.87 -18.40 -45.77
C ILE A 248 -28.27 -19.78 -45.22
N SER A 249 -27.32 -20.66 -44.89
CA SER A 249 -27.59 -22.03 -44.44
C SER A 249 -28.41 -22.13 -43.14
N VAL A 250 -28.29 -21.11 -42.27
CA VAL A 250 -29.08 -20.97 -41.04
C VAL A 250 -30.58 -20.86 -41.35
N TRP A 251 -30.95 -20.28 -42.49
CA TRP A 251 -32.33 -20.12 -42.93
C TRP A 251 -32.80 -21.28 -43.82
N VAL A 252 -31.89 -21.88 -44.59
CA VAL A 252 -32.23 -22.97 -45.52
C VAL A 252 -32.65 -24.25 -44.78
N SER A 253 -32.04 -24.55 -43.63
CA SER A 253 -32.38 -25.75 -42.84
C SER A 253 -33.83 -25.76 -42.32
N PRO A 254 -34.33 -24.71 -41.62
CA PRO A 254 -35.72 -24.70 -41.15
C PRO A 254 -36.73 -24.62 -42.30
N ILE A 255 -36.42 -23.92 -43.39
CA ILE A 255 -37.31 -23.86 -44.57
C ILE A 255 -37.42 -25.23 -45.25
N ALA A 256 -36.32 -25.95 -45.43
CA ALA A 256 -36.33 -27.30 -45.99
C ALA A 256 -37.10 -28.30 -45.11
N LEU A 257 -37.01 -28.15 -43.77
CA LEU A 257 -37.73 -28.98 -42.82
C LEU A 257 -39.24 -28.69 -42.84
N LEU A 258 -39.64 -27.42 -42.93
CA LEU A 258 -41.03 -27.02 -43.11
C LEU A 258 -41.63 -27.53 -44.43
N LEU A 259 -40.87 -27.43 -45.53
CA LEU A 259 -41.29 -27.98 -46.83
C LEU A 259 -41.41 -29.51 -46.79
N GLY A 260 -40.50 -30.20 -46.11
CA GLY A 260 -40.56 -31.65 -45.93
C GLY A 260 -41.75 -32.12 -45.10
N VAL A 261 -42.05 -31.42 -44.00
CA VAL A 261 -43.25 -31.69 -43.18
C VAL A 261 -44.53 -31.38 -43.95
N GLY A 262 -44.58 -30.25 -44.67
CA GLY A 262 -45.71 -29.91 -45.53
C GLY A 262 -45.97 -30.96 -46.61
N TYR A 263 -44.91 -31.49 -47.25
CA TYR A 263 -45.03 -32.57 -48.23
C TYR A 263 -45.52 -33.88 -47.61
N ALA A 264 -45.04 -34.25 -46.41
CA ALA A 264 -45.50 -35.44 -45.70
C ALA A 264 -46.98 -35.35 -45.29
N VAL A 265 -47.42 -34.19 -44.81
CA VAL A 265 -48.83 -33.93 -44.45
C VAL A 265 -49.72 -33.94 -45.70
N TYR A 266 -49.28 -33.31 -46.80
CA TYR A 266 -50.00 -33.35 -48.07
C TYR A 266 -50.17 -34.78 -48.57
N LYS A 267 -49.10 -35.60 -48.53
CA LYS A 267 -49.13 -37.00 -48.96
C LYS A 267 -50.03 -37.86 -48.05
N TRP A 268 -50.06 -37.59 -46.75
CA TRP A 268 -50.95 -38.30 -45.80
C TRP A 268 -52.43 -37.96 -46.04
N LEU A 269 -52.76 -36.69 -46.32
CA LEU A 269 -54.12 -36.24 -46.65
C LEU A 269 -54.61 -36.69 -48.03
N SER A 270 -53.71 -37.09 -48.93
CA SER A 270 -54.04 -37.54 -50.29
C SER A 270 -54.03 -39.05 -50.47
N GLN A 271 -53.91 -39.83 -49.37
CA GLN A 271 -54.22 -41.26 -49.40
C GLN A 271 -55.74 -41.46 -49.18
N PRO A 272 -56.45 -42.07 -50.15
CA PRO A 272 -57.90 -42.28 -50.11
C PRO A 272 -58.31 -43.38 -49.12
#